data_AF-W6L1N6-F1
#
_entry.id   AF-W6L1N6-F1
#
_cell.length_a   1.000
_cell.length_b   1.000
_cell.length_c   1.000
_cell.angle_alpha   90.00
_cell.angle_beta   90.00
_cell.angle_gamma   90.00
#
_symmetry.space_group_name_H-M   'P 1'
#
loop_
_entity.id
_entity.type
_entity.pdbx_description
1 polymer ?
#
loop_
_entity_poly.entity_id
_entity_poly.type
_entity_poly.pdbx_seq_one_letter_code
_entity_poly.pdbx_strand_id
1 'polypeptide(L)'
;MKTVALLSGGKDSVMSVLMAIRHGHTPVVIANMAPEKEVHEVDSYMYQTVGHEAIEDLARCLELPLRRSTVVRGQAKDQTLLYTDTPPADDEVEALYRLLKTILAEFPEVRGVTSGAILSNYQRNRVECVCRRLGLVSLAYLWHQKAEDVLDMAEVLRVRAIIVKTASIGLDPQAILGKTLVEARPALEKVAIEYGTHMAGEGGEFETLVLDCPLFKTHCLRVKEQRLVMVDSNAYAPSAHLVLRVEQVEKTEEERRADAELLRKLLNGEISFPSDRTTFMTRVVEGVLPAWHHSEPTTITHSPRVDSGVDMYGSKSCSQLVLTSSIILTTNEEVECAVHEVLERIRALLGDDQALVHVVAYLPNLTEFESAFRAAYEVAISPIGPPCLTILGISREVSTSLWMEVMAIPKPSSGAQTLSRDVLHAQSRSSWAAGSAGPYAQACRVTWRDGSSRVMTSAALGLVPESWELAEASDLVENFPDNFGARAMTTVTKTFIAQFVYAVWNIIGYGAVYRKNLRMCTHVTVYVCTTVVDMVDVATLVPALWVCCSEEEWKKVTGRILTVETLPRNAMVQISVELCDEAVV
;
A
#
# COMPACT_ATOMS: atom_id res chain seq x y z
N MET A 1 17.31 4.15 4.14
CA MET A 1 17.63 3.30 5.32
C MET A 1 18.40 2.06 4.90
N LYS A 2 19.06 1.33 5.81
CA LYS A 2 19.68 0.03 5.51
C LYS A 2 18.62 -1.08 5.53
N THR A 3 18.64 -1.97 4.54
CA THR A 3 17.56 -2.96 4.33
C THR A 3 18.07 -4.37 4.09
N VAL A 4 17.21 -5.34 4.38
CA VAL A 4 17.31 -6.71 3.86
C VAL A 4 16.66 -6.74 2.48
N ALA A 5 17.33 -7.36 1.51
CA ALA A 5 16.74 -7.69 0.23
C ALA A 5 16.16 -9.11 0.28
N LEU A 6 14.83 -9.25 0.28
CA LEU A 6 14.19 -10.55 0.13
C LEU A 6 14.24 -10.96 -1.35
N LEU A 7 15.21 -11.78 -1.72
CA LEU A 7 15.48 -12.15 -3.12
C LEU A 7 15.05 -13.58 -3.44
N SER A 8 14.27 -13.73 -4.50
CA SER A 8 13.95 -15.02 -5.13
C SER A 8 14.76 -15.27 -6.41
N GLY A 9 15.51 -14.26 -6.89
CA GLY A 9 16.25 -14.30 -8.15
C GLY A 9 15.42 -13.87 -9.36
N GLY A 10 14.09 -13.81 -9.24
CA GLY A 10 13.20 -13.30 -10.28
C GLY A 10 13.20 -11.78 -10.40
N LYS A 11 12.62 -11.31 -11.52
CA LYS A 11 12.54 -9.89 -11.91
C LYS A 11 12.02 -9.02 -10.76
N ASP A 12 10.98 -9.47 -10.07
CA ASP A 12 10.27 -8.64 -9.09
C ASP A 12 11.09 -8.40 -7.84
N SER A 13 11.79 -9.44 -7.39
CA SER A 13 12.65 -9.35 -6.24
C SER A 13 13.82 -8.39 -6.48
N VAL A 14 14.46 -8.45 -7.64
CA VAL A 14 15.56 -7.53 -8.01
C VAL A 14 15.04 -6.11 -8.28
N MET A 15 13.90 -5.99 -8.96
CA MET A 15 13.23 -4.71 -9.20
C MET A 15 12.84 -4.02 -7.89
N SER A 16 12.38 -4.77 -6.89
CA SER A 16 12.04 -4.22 -5.58
C SER A 16 13.25 -3.55 -4.90
N VAL A 17 14.46 -4.09 -5.11
CA VAL A 17 15.70 -3.51 -4.60
C VAL A 17 16.08 -2.24 -5.36
N LEU A 18 15.96 -2.25 -6.69
CA LEU A 18 16.18 -1.04 -7.51
C LEU A 18 15.22 0.09 -7.12
N MET A 19 13.94 -0.21 -6.89
CA MET A 19 12.96 0.79 -6.43
C MET A 19 13.24 1.27 -5.01
N ALA A 20 13.66 0.38 -4.10
CA ALA A 20 14.09 0.82 -2.78
C ALA A 20 15.32 1.76 -2.86
N ILE A 21 16.26 1.50 -3.78
CA ILE A 21 17.41 2.37 -4.05
C ILE A 21 16.95 3.73 -4.59
N ARG A 22 16.01 3.77 -5.54
CA ARG A 22 15.38 5.01 -6.05
C ARG A 22 14.88 5.89 -4.91
N HIS A 23 14.33 5.28 -3.84
CA HIS A 23 13.81 5.99 -2.67
C HIS A 23 14.83 6.11 -1.51
N GLY A 24 16.13 6.03 -1.82
CA GLY A 24 17.21 6.30 -0.85
C GLY A 24 17.41 5.19 0.18
N HIS A 25 17.08 3.95 -0.17
CA HIS A 25 17.35 2.78 0.67
C HIS A 25 18.52 1.96 0.14
N THR A 26 19.24 1.29 1.02
CA THR A 26 20.46 0.57 0.65
C THR A 26 20.40 -0.86 1.19
N PRO A 27 20.39 -1.88 0.32
CA PRO A 27 20.47 -3.26 0.77
C PRO A 27 21.85 -3.54 1.39
N VAL A 28 21.89 -4.27 2.49
CA VAL A 28 23.15 -4.69 3.15
C VAL A 28 23.30 -6.20 3.27
N VAL A 29 22.21 -6.94 3.10
CA VAL A 29 22.15 -8.40 3.21
C VAL A 29 20.99 -8.94 2.40
N ILE A 30 21.18 -10.11 1.81
CA ILE A 30 20.16 -10.85 1.07
C ILE A 30 19.57 -11.92 2.00
N ALA A 31 18.24 -11.95 2.08
CA ALA A 31 17.49 -13.08 2.62
C ALA A 31 16.88 -13.87 1.46
N ASN A 32 17.04 -15.19 1.46
CA ASN A 32 16.40 -16.07 0.50
C ASN A 32 15.79 -17.29 1.20
N MET A 33 14.59 -17.65 0.78
CA MET A 33 13.91 -18.88 1.17
C MET A 33 14.11 -19.89 0.03
N ALA A 34 14.74 -21.02 0.33
CA ALA A 34 15.13 -22.02 -0.65
C ALA A 34 14.42 -23.36 -0.38
N PRO A 35 14.17 -24.19 -1.40
CA PRO A 35 13.66 -25.54 -1.16
C PRO A 35 14.71 -26.41 -0.44
N GLU A 36 14.29 -27.59 0.03
CA GLU A 36 15.21 -28.61 0.55
C GLU A 36 16.20 -29.06 -0.53
N LYS A 37 17.38 -29.56 -0.10
CA LYS A 37 18.41 -30.04 -1.04
C LYS A 37 17.80 -31.08 -1.99
N GLU A 38 18.14 -30.98 -3.28
CA GLU A 38 17.67 -31.86 -4.38
C GLU A 38 16.19 -31.66 -4.78
N VAL A 39 15.44 -30.77 -4.12
CA VAL A 39 14.09 -30.37 -4.53
C VAL A 39 14.18 -29.08 -5.33
N HIS A 40 13.77 -29.11 -6.60
CA HIS A 40 13.82 -27.92 -7.47
C HIS A 40 12.53 -27.08 -7.43
N GLU A 41 11.41 -27.69 -7.03
CA GLU A 41 10.11 -27.03 -6.99
C GLU A 41 9.28 -27.52 -5.78
N VAL A 42 8.79 -26.55 -5.02
CA VAL A 42 7.82 -26.77 -3.93
C VAL A 42 6.58 -25.94 -4.25
N ASP A 43 5.40 -26.52 -4.04
CA ASP A 43 4.11 -25.83 -4.13
C ASP A 43 3.94 -24.87 -2.94
N SER A 44 4.75 -23.79 -2.91
CA SER A 44 4.63 -22.69 -1.95
C SER A 44 3.84 -21.55 -2.57
N TYR A 45 2.87 -21.02 -1.81
CA TYR A 45 2.13 -19.82 -2.20
C TYR A 45 2.96 -18.54 -1.98
N MET A 46 4.05 -18.63 -1.21
CA MET A 46 4.83 -17.49 -0.76
C MET A 46 6.16 -17.32 -1.49
N TYR A 47 6.82 -18.42 -1.88
CA TYR A 47 8.21 -18.37 -2.34
C TYR A 47 8.39 -19.02 -3.72
N GLN A 48 9.04 -18.28 -4.63
CA GLN A 48 9.61 -18.87 -5.84
C GLN A 48 10.77 -19.79 -5.46
N THR A 49 10.72 -21.02 -5.96
CA THR A 49 11.75 -22.06 -5.73
C THR A 49 12.51 -22.42 -7.00
N VAL A 50 11.95 -22.13 -8.18
CA VAL A 50 12.63 -22.35 -9.46
C VAL A 50 13.73 -21.31 -9.67
N GLY A 51 14.91 -21.78 -10.10
CA GLY A 51 16.09 -20.94 -10.29
C GLY A 51 16.87 -20.66 -9.01
N HIS A 52 16.55 -21.34 -7.89
CA HIS A 52 17.23 -21.17 -6.61
C HIS A 52 18.73 -21.54 -6.67
N GLU A 53 19.15 -22.28 -7.69
CA GLU A 53 20.53 -22.67 -7.98
C GLU A 53 21.41 -21.47 -8.34
N ALA A 54 20.82 -20.45 -8.98
CA ALA A 54 21.54 -19.25 -9.41
C ALA A 54 21.65 -18.18 -8.30
N ILE A 55 20.98 -18.35 -7.16
CA ILE A 55 20.93 -17.34 -6.09
C ILE A 55 22.30 -17.04 -5.50
N GLU A 56 23.16 -18.04 -5.34
CA GLU A 56 24.50 -17.82 -4.79
C GLU A 56 25.38 -17.02 -5.74
N ASP A 57 25.29 -17.29 -7.05
CA ASP A 57 26.00 -16.53 -8.07
C ASP A 57 25.43 -15.11 -8.20
N LEU A 58 24.10 -14.96 -8.13
CA LEU A 58 23.43 -13.65 -8.12
C LEU A 58 23.86 -12.81 -6.91
N ALA A 59 23.94 -13.41 -5.71
CA ALA A 59 24.42 -12.72 -4.51
C ALA A 59 25.89 -12.28 -4.65
N ARG A 60 26.73 -13.08 -5.31
CA ARG A 60 28.12 -12.72 -5.64
C ARG A 60 28.17 -11.55 -6.64
N CYS A 61 27.32 -11.53 -7.67
CA CYS A 61 27.21 -10.41 -8.61
C CYS A 61 26.76 -9.10 -7.93
N LEU A 62 25.86 -9.18 -6.94
CA LEU A 62 25.42 -8.05 -6.11
C LEU A 62 26.48 -7.61 -5.08
N GLU A 63 27.47 -8.45 -4.80
CA GLU A 63 28.46 -8.27 -3.73
C GLU A 63 27.81 -8.05 -2.35
N LEU A 64 26.77 -8.83 -2.03
CA LEU A 64 26.05 -8.78 -0.76
C LEU A 64 26.13 -10.12 -0.02
N PRO A 65 26.22 -10.10 1.33
CA PRO A 65 26.10 -11.31 2.15
C PRO A 65 24.75 -12.01 1.90
N LEU A 66 24.78 -13.32 1.70
CA LEU A 66 23.60 -14.16 1.52
C LEU A 66 23.29 -14.95 2.79
N ARG A 67 22.04 -14.87 3.26
CA ARG A 67 21.51 -15.72 4.33
C ARG A 67 20.30 -16.46 3.79
N ARG A 68 20.31 -17.79 3.94
CA ARG A 68 19.26 -18.67 3.43
C ARG A 68 18.58 -19.40 4.58
N SER A 69 17.28 -19.61 4.43
CA SER A 69 16.51 -20.59 5.20
C SER A 69 15.79 -21.52 4.24
N THR A 70 15.40 -22.69 4.74
CA THR A 70 14.73 -23.72 3.95
C THR A 70 13.21 -23.62 4.09
N VAL A 71 12.50 -23.90 3.00
CA VAL A 71 11.05 -24.10 2.93
C VAL A 71 10.81 -25.58 2.68
N VAL A 72 9.98 -26.20 3.52
CA VAL A 72 9.64 -27.63 3.42
C VAL A 72 8.21 -27.79 2.91
N ARG A 73 7.98 -28.80 2.07
CA ARG A 73 6.66 -29.11 1.51
C ARG A 73 5.65 -29.36 2.65
N GLY A 74 4.45 -28.79 2.53
CA GLY A 74 3.38 -28.96 3.51
C GLY A 74 3.45 -28.04 4.73
N GLN A 75 4.34 -27.03 4.72
CA GLN A 75 4.44 -26.00 5.75
C GLN A 75 3.57 -24.76 5.50
N ALA A 76 2.86 -24.65 4.38
CA ALA A 76 1.83 -23.62 4.22
C ALA A 76 0.59 -24.01 5.05
N LYS A 77 0.60 -23.71 6.35
CA LYS A 77 -0.45 -24.12 7.32
C LYS A 77 -1.58 -23.11 7.38
N ASP A 78 -1.26 -21.84 7.60
CA ASP A 78 -2.23 -20.76 7.51
C ASP A 78 -2.25 -20.23 6.08
N GLN A 79 -3.31 -20.57 5.35
CA GLN A 79 -3.55 -20.15 3.97
C GLN A 79 -4.61 -19.04 3.88
N THR A 80 -5.01 -18.46 5.01
CA THR A 80 -5.95 -17.34 5.01
C THR A 80 -5.30 -16.08 4.43
N LEU A 81 -6.12 -15.17 3.92
CA LEU A 81 -5.64 -13.93 3.31
C LEU A 81 -5.00 -12.98 4.35
N LEU A 82 -5.60 -12.88 5.53
CA LEU A 82 -5.09 -12.11 6.66
C LEU A 82 -4.37 -13.07 7.61
N TYR A 83 -3.04 -12.99 7.62
CA TYR A 83 -2.22 -13.91 8.40
C TYR A 83 -2.46 -13.76 9.91
N THR A 84 -2.56 -14.88 10.61
CA THR A 84 -2.83 -14.90 12.05
C THR A 84 -1.70 -14.33 12.91
N ASP A 85 -2.03 -13.79 14.08
CA ASP A 85 -1.08 -13.32 15.10
C ASP A 85 -0.52 -14.47 15.94
N THR A 86 -1.18 -15.63 15.91
CA THR A 86 -0.74 -16.86 16.59
C THR A 86 -0.53 -17.98 15.58
N PRO A 87 0.47 -17.86 14.67
CA PRO A 87 0.66 -18.82 13.60
C PRO A 87 1.17 -20.16 14.14
N PRO A 88 0.86 -21.27 13.45
CA PRO A 88 1.49 -22.56 13.73
C PRO A 88 3.01 -22.43 13.67
N ALA A 89 3.70 -22.97 14.67
CA ALA A 89 5.15 -22.82 14.78
C ALA A 89 5.93 -23.43 13.61
N ASP A 90 5.33 -24.38 12.89
CA ASP A 90 5.87 -25.07 11.72
C ASP A 90 5.41 -24.46 10.37
N ASP A 91 4.76 -23.29 10.40
CA ASP A 91 4.34 -22.58 9.19
C ASP A 91 5.54 -21.99 8.41
N GLU A 92 5.42 -21.92 7.09
CA GLU A 92 6.48 -21.44 6.19
C GLU A 92 6.87 -19.99 6.46
N VAL A 93 5.93 -19.14 6.90
CA VAL A 93 6.19 -17.73 7.20
C VAL A 93 7.02 -17.58 8.48
N GLU A 94 6.87 -18.51 9.44
CA GLU A 94 7.69 -18.50 10.66
C GLU A 94 9.16 -18.85 10.36
N ALA A 95 9.45 -19.54 9.25
CA ALA A 95 10.82 -19.72 8.78
C ALA A 95 11.44 -18.39 8.33
N LEU A 96 10.68 -17.54 7.63
CA LEU A 96 11.11 -16.19 7.29
C LEU A 96 11.30 -15.31 8.54
N TYR A 97 10.40 -15.39 9.53
CA TYR A 97 10.55 -14.67 10.80
C TYR A 97 11.88 -15.03 11.49
N ARG A 98 12.19 -16.34 11.60
CA ARG A 98 13.44 -16.81 12.22
C ARG A 98 14.69 -16.39 11.44
N LEU A 99 14.63 -16.42 10.10
CA LEU A 99 15.72 -15.95 9.24
C LEU A 99 15.99 -14.45 9.46
N LEU A 100 14.95 -13.62 9.36
CA LEU A 100 15.08 -12.18 9.55
C LEU A 100 15.53 -11.82 10.97
N LYS A 101 15.04 -12.51 11.99
CA LYS A 101 15.51 -12.35 13.38
C LYS A 101 17.01 -12.63 13.53
N THR A 102 17.51 -13.66 12.86
CA THR A 102 18.95 -13.98 12.85
C THR A 102 19.75 -12.90 12.13
N ILE A 103 19.24 -12.42 10.99
CA ILE A 103 19.85 -11.32 10.24
C ILE A 103 19.93 -10.05 11.09
N LEU A 104 18.90 -9.72 11.87
CA LEU A 104 18.95 -8.52 12.74
C LEU A 104 19.98 -8.61 13.86
N ALA A 105 20.29 -9.82 14.34
CA ALA A 105 21.36 -10.01 15.30
C ALA A 105 22.75 -9.79 14.67
N GLU A 106 22.90 -10.11 13.38
CA GLU A 106 24.16 -9.95 12.63
C GLU A 106 24.33 -8.55 12.02
N PHE A 107 23.23 -7.93 11.58
CA PHE A 107 23.15 -6.62 10.93
C PHE A 107 22.21 -5.68 11.70
N PRO A 108 22.61 -5.20 12.90
CA PRO A 108 21.75 -4.40 13.78
C PRO A 108 21.39 -3.02 13.22
N GLU A 109 22.00 -2.58 12.12
CA GLU A 109 21.69 -1.34 11.41
C GLU A 109 20.48 -1.46 10.46
N VAL A 110 20.02 -2.68 10.17
CA VAL A 110 18.85 -2.93 9.30
C VAL A 110 17.59 -2.33 9.91
N ARG A 111 16.79 -1.65 9.10
CA ARG A 111 15.51 -1.02 9.50
C ARG A 111 14.33 -1.39 8.61
N GLY A 112 14.55 -2.10 7.51
CA GLY A 112 13.46 -2.49 6.62
C GLY A 112 13.78 -3.70 5.75
N VAL A 113 12.76 -4.23 5.10
CA VAL A 113 12.82 -5.40 4.22
C VAL A 113 12.15 -5.05 2.90
N THR A 114 12.82 -5.29 1.78
CA THR A 114 12.20 -5.14 0.45
C THR A 114 11.52 -6.43 0.04
N SER A 115 10.34 -6.34 -0.58
CA SER A 115 9.61 -7.48 -1.13
C SER A 115 9.10 -7.18 -2.54
N GLY A 116 9.11 -8.19 -3.41
CA GLY A 116 8.71 -8.08 -4.82
C GLY A 116 7.24 -8.38 -5.11
N ALA A 117 6.33 -8.40 -4.13
CA ALA A 117 4.91 -8.67 -4.41
C ALA A 117 4.31 -7.51 -5.24
N ILE A 118 3.66 -7.82 -6.38
CA ILE A 118 3.02 -6.81 -7.24
C ILE A 118 1.54 -6.69 -6.90
N LEU A 119 0.76 -7.78 -6.85
CA LEU A 119 -0.69 -7.72 -6.59
C LEU A 119 -1.09 -8.57 -5.37
N SER A 120 -0.26 -9.54 -4.99
CA SER A 120 -0.56 -10.56 -4.01
C SER A 120 -0.62 -9.98 -2.60
N ASN A 121 -1.85 -9.72 -2.15
CA ASN A 121 -2.15 -9.41 -0.75
C ASN A 121 -1.71 -10.54 0.19
N TYR A 122 -1.81 -11.79 -0.26
CA TYR A 122 -1.36 -12.96 0.51
C TYR A 122 0.11 -12.83 0.92
N GLN A 123 0.98 -12.50 -0.04
CA GLN A 123 2.41 -12.38 0.19
C GLN A 123 2.75 -11.12 0.99
N ARG A 124 2.17 -9.97 0.59
CA ARG A 124 2.39 -8.69 1.26
C ARG A 124 2.02 -8.76 2.74
N ASN A 125 0.83 -9.27 3.07
CA ASN A 125 0.35 -9.34 4.46
C ASN A 125 1.28 -10.18 5.35
N ARG A 126 1.85 -11.26 4.82
CA ARG A 126 2.81 -12.12 5.53
C ARG A 126 4.13 -11.41 5.81
N VAL A 127 4.69 -10.73 4.80
CA VAL A 127 5.91 -9.92 4.99
C VAL A 127 5.68 -8.78 5.97
N GLU A 128 4.55 -8.08 5.86
CA GLU A 128 4.16 -7.01 6.80
C GLU A 128 4.00 -7.54 8.23
N CYS A 129 3.38 -8.70 8.43
CA CYS A 129 3.25 -9.31 9.75
C CYS A 129 4.61 -9.63 10.38
N VAL A 130 5.52 -10.24 9.61
CA VAL A 130 6.88 -10.54 10.07
C VAL A 130 7.65 -9.25 10.39
N CYS A 131 7.57 -8.24 9.51
CA CYS A 131 8.23 -6.96 9.71
C CYS A 131 7.73 -6.25 10.97
N ARG A 132 6.42 -6.18 11.17
CA ARG A 132 5.79 -5.61 12.37
C ARG A 132 6.30 -6.28 13.65
N ARG A 133 6.30 -7.61 13.70
CA ARG A 133 6.78 -8.39 14.85
C ARG A 133 8.27 -8.22 15.15
N LEU A 134 9.06 -7.76 14.16
CA LEU A 134 10.49 -7.50 14.28
C LEU A 134 10.83 -6.01 14.38
N GLY A 135 9.85 -5.11 14.36
CA GLY A 135 10.08 -3.66 14.35
C GLY A 135 10.74 -3.14 13.07
N LEU A 136 10.50 -3.81 11.94
CA LEU A 136 11.03 -3.44 10.61
C LEU A 136 9.97 -2.77 9.75
N VAL A 137 10.41 -1.91 8.84
CA VAL A 137 9.57 -1.32 7.80
C VAL A 137 9.50 -2.26 6.60
N SER A 138 8.29 -2.64 6.18
CA SER A 138 8.07 -3.37 4.93
C SER A 138 8.10 -2.40 3.75
N LEU A 139 8.88 -2.72 2.70
CA LEU A 139 9.04 -1.91 1.49
C LEU A 139 8.55 -2.72 0.28
N ALA A 140 7.38 -2.36 -0.24
CA ALA A 140 6.69 -3.03 -1.34
C ALA A 140 6.38 -2.04 -2.47
N TYR A 141 7.43 -1.44 -3.05
CA TYR A 141 7.30 -0.38 -4.06
C TYR A 141 6.59 -0.81 -5.35
N LEU A 142 6.64 -2.10 -5.68
CA LEU A 142 5.94 -2.65 -6.86
C LEU A 142 4.47 -2.97 -6.60
N TRP A 143 3.99 -2.88 -5.36
CA TRP A 143 2.64 -3.29 -5.02
C TRP A 143 1.60 -2.36 -5.66
N HIS A 144 0.58 -2.95 -6.28
CA HIS A 144 -0.45 -2.33 -7.13
C HIS A 144 0.06 -1.56 -8.36
N GLN A 145 1.30 -1.77 -8.80
CA GLN A 145 1.76 -1.27 -10.10
C GLN A 145 1.10 -2.06 -11.25
N LYS A 146 0.84 -1.40 -12.38
CA LYS A 146 0.28 -2.08 -13.56
C LYS A 146 1.31 -3.04 -14.17
N ALA A 147 0.84 -4.13 -14.76
CA ALA A 147 1.72 -5.16 -15.30
C ALA A 147 2.62 -4.62 -16.43
N GLU A 148 2.06 -3.78 -17.30
CA GLU A 148 2.76 -3.06 -18.38
C GLU A 148 3.89 -2.20 -17.81
N ASP A 149 3.56 -1.38 -16.81
CA ASP A 149 4.50 -0.47 -16.17
C ASP A 149 5.67 -1.25 -15.54
N VAL A 150 5.41 -2.41 -14.91
CA VAL A 150 6.47 -3.26 -14.34
C VAL A 150 7.43 -3.78 -15.42
N LEU A 151 6.91 -4.19 -16.59
CA LEU A 151 7.75 -4.63 -17.71
C LEU A 151 8.55 -3.47 -18.32
N ASP A 152 7.94 -2.30 -18.46
CA ASP A 152 8.59 -1.09 -18.96
C ASP A 152 9.69 -0.61 -18.01
N MET A 153 9.43 -0.64 -16.70
CA MET A 153 10.44 -0.37 -15.68
C MET A 153 11.61 -1.36 -15.78
N ALA A 154 11.35 -2.66 -15.95
CA ALA A 154 12.39 -3.67 -16.09
C ALA A 154 13.29 -3.40 -17.31
N GLU A 155 12.69 -2.97 -18.42
CA GLU A 155 13.41 -2.59 -19.64
C GLU A 155 14.25 -1.32 -19.44
N VAL A 156 13.66 -0.23 -18.94
CA VAL A 156 14.34 1.04 -18.68
C VAL A 156 15.50 0.86 -17.70
N LEU A 157 15.30 0.02 -16.67
CA LEU A 157 16.31 -0.29 -15.66
C LEU A 157 17.25 -1.42 -16.06
N ARG A 158 17.16 -1.93 -17.30
CA ARG A 158 18.03 -2.97 -17.84
C ARG A 158 18.06 -4.24 -16.99
N VAL A 159 16.93 -4.61 -16.39
CA VAL A 159 16.76 -5.89 -15.69
C VAL A 159 16.55 -6.98 -16.73
N ARG A 160 17.67 -7.60 -17.14
CA ARG A 160 17.68 -8.70 -18.11
C ARG A 160 17.27 -9.99 -17.41
N ALA A 161 15.98 -10.26 -17.37
CA ALA A 161 15.42 -11.52 -16.87
C ALA A 161 15.00 -12.46 -18.01
N ILE A 162 15.15 -13.76 -17.79
CA ILE A 162 14.61 -14.82 -18.65
C ILE A 162 13.45 -15.52 -17.96
N ILE A 163 12.50 -16.04 -18.74
CA ILE A 163 11.41 -16.88 -18.23
C ILE A 163 11.96 -18.28 -17.93
N VAL A 164 11.81 -18.74 -16.70
CA VAL A 164 12.34 -20.04 -16.23
C VAL A 164 11.27 -21.02 -15.81
N LYS A 165 10.02 -20.59 -15.67
CA LYS A 165 8.84 -21.44 -15.47
C LYS A 165 7.64 -20.81 -16.16
N THR A 166 6.73 -21.64 -16.64
CA THR A 166 5.40 -21.21 -17.08
C THR A 166 4.37 -22.24 -16.61
N ALA A 167 3.18 -21.76 -16.24
CA ALA A 167 2.04 -22.57 -15.83
C ALA A 167 0.73 -21.84 -16.20
N SER A 168 0.57 -21.53 -17.49
CA SER A 168 -0.54 -20.71 -17.97
C SER A 168 -1.08 -21.21 -19.30
N ILE A 169 -2.38 -20.99 -19.49
CA ILE A 169 -3.00 -21.07 -20.81
C ILE A 169 -2.31 -20.12 -21.79
N GLY A 170 -2.21 -20.54 -23.05
CA GLY A 170 -1.65 -19.73 -24.14
C GLY A 170 -0.12 -19.61 -24.17
N LEU A 171 0.58 -20.04 -23.11
CA LEU A 171 2.05 -20.04 -23.06
C LEU A 171 2.61 -21.45 -23.30
N ASP A 172 3.12 -21.71 -24.50
CA ASP A 172 3.83 -22.94 -24.81
C ASP A 172 5.21 -22.96 -24.12
N PRO A 173 5.47 -23.91 -23.20
CA PRO A 173 6.74 -23.96 -22.49
C PRO A 173 7.95 -24.15 -23.40
N GLN A 174 7.82 -24.86 -24.51
CA GLN A 174 8.94 -25.06 -25.44
C GLN A 174 9.29 -23.76 -26.19
N ALA A 175 8.29 -22.89 -26.40
CA ALA A 175 8.47 -21.65 -27.14
C ALA A 175 8.86 -20.46 -26.24
N ILE A 176 8.50 -20.47 -24.95
CA ILE A 176 8.64 -19.32 -24.05
C ILE A 176 9.82 -19.44 -23.08
N LEU A 177 10.13 -20.66 -22.60
CA LEU A 177 11.19 -20.84 -21.60
C LEU A 177 12.57 -20.47 -22.17
N GLY A 178 13.36 -19.74 -21.37
CA GLY A 178 14.68 -19.24 -21.72
C GLY A 178 14.68 -17.92 -22.50
N LYS A 179 13.53 -17.46 -22.99
CA LYS A 179 13.41 -16.12 -23.60
C LYS A 179 13.55 -15.03 -22.56
N THR A 180 14.17 -13.93 -22.96
CA THR A 180 14.17 -12.69 -22.19
C THR A 180 12.76 -12.09 -22.12
N LEU A 181 12.49 -11.23 -21.13
CA LEU A 181 11.22 -10.52 -21.03
C LEU A 181 10.87 -9.74 -22.31
N VAL A 182 11.87 -9.14 -22.96
CA VAL A 182 11.69 -8.40 -24.22
C VAL A 182 11.25 -9.35 -25.35
N GLU A 183 11.90 -10.50 -25.48
CA GLU A 183 11.53 -11.51 -26.49
C GLU A 183 10.17 -12.17 -26.20
N ALA A 184 9.81 -12.27 -24.93
CA ALA A 184 8.56 -12.87 -24.47
C ALA A 184 7.37 -11.90 -24.55
N ARG A 185 7.59 -10.59 -24.48
CA ARG A 185 6.53 -9.56 -24.37
C ARG A 185 5.39 -9.73 -25.40
N PRO A 186 5.63 -9.96 -26.70
CA PRO A 186 4.53 -10.13 -27.67
C PRO A 186 3.64 -11.34 -27.36
N ALA A 187 4.22 -12.43 -26.84
CA ALA A 187 3.44 -13.60 -26.43
C ALA A 187 2.64 -13.32 -25.16
N LEU A 188 3.23 -12.61 -24.20
CA LEU A 188 2.56 -12.21 -22.95
C LEU A 188 1.37 -11.27 -23.23
N GLU A 189 1.56 -10.27 -24.08
CA GLU A 189 0.49 -9.34 -24.51
C GLU A 189 -0.66 -10.09 -25.19
N LYS A 190 -0.33 -11.00 -26.11
CA LYS A 190 -1.34 -11.81 -26.80
C LYS A 190 -2.17 -12.63 -25.81
N VAL A 191 -1.51 -13.33 -24.87
CA VAL A 191 -2.18 -14.20 -23.91
C VAL A 191 -2.98 -13.38 -22.88
N ALA A 192 -2.51 -12.20 -22.49
CA ALA A 192 -3.27 -11.28 -21.66
C ALA A 192 -4.57 -10.82 -22.34
N ILE A 193 -4.53 -10.51 -23.63
CA ILE A 193 -5.72 -10.13 -24.42
C ILE A 193 -6.68 -11.32 -24.59
N GLU A 194 -6.15 -12.51 -24.93
CA GLU A 194 -6.97 -13.67 -25.24
C GLU A 194 -7.57 -14.34 -24.00
N TYR A 195 -6.83 -14.36 -22.88
CA TYR A 195 -7.18 -15.18 -21.70
C TYR A 195 -7.20 -14.40 -20.38
N GLY A 196 -6.82 -13.13 -20.36
CA GLY A 196 -6.76 -12.33 -19.14
C GLY A 196 -5.58 -12.68 -18.21
N THR A 197 -4.57 -13.38 -18.71
CA THR A 197 -3.32 -13.69 -17.99
C THR A 197 -2.61 -12.40 -17.56
N HIS A 198 -2.05 -12.38 -16.36
CA HIS A 198 -1.31 -11.23 -15.88
C HIS A 198 0.06 -11.13 -16.58
N MET A 199 0.32 -10.05 -17.33
CA MET A 199 1.56 -9.91 -18.11
C MET A 199 2.84 -9.88 -17.28
N ALA A 200 2.75 -9.53 -16.00
CA ALA A 200 3.89 -9.58 -15.08
C ALA A 200 4.00 -10.93 -14.33
N GLY A 201 3.19 -11.94 -14.62
CA GLY A 201 3.33 -13.30 -14.05
C GLY A 201 2.96 -13.42 -12.57
N GLU A 202 2.10 -12.52 -12.07
CA GLU A 202 1.79 -12.37 -10.65
C GLU A 202 0.94 -13.51 -10.07
N GLY A 203 0.09 -14.13 -10.89
CA GLY A 203 -0.69 -15.31 -10.52
C GLY A 203 0.11 -16.62 -10.57
N GLY A 204 1.43 -16.54 -10.75
CA GLY A 204 2.29 -17.70 -10.98
C GLY A 204 2.24 -18.20 -12.42
N GLU A 205 1.74 -17.38 -13.36
CA GLU A 205 1.64 -17.75 -14.77
C GLU A 205 3.01 -18.02 -15.39
N PHE A 206 4.03 -17.30 -14.92
CA PHE A 206 5.42 -17.59 -15.20
C PHE A 206 6.35 -17.09 -14.09
N GLU A 207 7.51 -17.72 -13.95
CA GLU A 207 8.58 -17.23 -13.06
C GLU A 207 9.81 -16.85 -13.91
N THR A 208 10.66 -15.98 -13.35
CA THR A 208 11.83 -15.45 -14.06
C THR A 208 13.12 -15.64 -13.27
N LEU A 209 14.25 -15.53 -13.95
CA LEU A 209 15.57 -15.40 -13.35
C LEU A 209 16.30 -14.22 -13.98
N VAL A 210 16.80 -13.31 -13.14
CA VAL A 210 17.62 -12.17 -13.59
C VAL A 210 19.04 -12.62 -13.87
N LEU A 211 19.47 -12.42 -15.10
CA LEU A 211 20.83 -12.71 -15.55
C LEU A 211 21.74 -11.48 -15.48
N ASP A 212 21.18 -10.29 -15.62
CA ASP A 212 21.93 -9.05 -15.49
C ASP A 212 21.03 -7.89 -15.07
N CYS A 213 21.60 -6.96 -14.30
CA CYS A 213 20.99 -5.66 -14.01
C CYS A 213 22.07 -4.66 -13.55
N PRO A 214 21.75 -3.36 -13.41
CA PRO A 214 22.71 -2.35 -12.99
C PRO A 214 23.27 -2.55 -11.58
N LEU A 215 22.59 -3.32 -10.72
CA LEU A 215 23.10 -3.66 -9.39
C LEU A 215 24.25 -4.67 -9.44
N PHE A 216 24.43 -5.37 -10.56
CA PHE A 216 25.52 -6.31 -10.74
C PHE A 216 26.79 -5.53 -11.09
N LYS A 217 27.70 -5.39 -10.12
CA LYS A 217 28.79 -4.41 -10.21
C LYS A 217 29.89 -4.81 -11.19
N THR A 218 30.39 -6.03 -11.06
CA THR A 218 31.59 -6.49 -11.78
C THR A 218 31.31 -7.64 -12.73
N HIS A 219 30.35 -8.51 -12.38
CA HIS A 219 30.03 -9.71 -13.14
C HIS A 219 28.52 -9.81 -13.38
N CYS A 220 28.12 -10.35 -14.53
CA CYS A 220 26.76 -10.80 -14.79
C CYS A 220 26.69 -12.32 -14.90
N LEU A 221 25.47 -12.86 -15.02
CA LEU A 221 25.25 -14.29 -15.20
C LEU A 221 25.03 -14.62 -16.67
N ARG A 222 25.55 -15.77 -17.08
CA ARG A 222 25.24 -16.41 -18.36
C ARG A 222 24.76 -17.83 -18.12
N VAL A 223 23.78 -18.27 -18.89
CA VAL A 223 23.31 -19.65 -18.87
C VAL A 223 24.33 -20.51 -19.60
N LYS A 224 24.89 -21.48 -18.89
CA LYS A 224 25.86 -22.44 -19.42
C LYS A 224 25.18 -23.70 -19.93
N GLU A 225 24.26 -24.22 -19.12
CA GLU A 225 23.46 -25.41 -19.43
C GLU A 225 22.03 -25.15 -18.97
N GLN A 226 21.07 -25.67 -19.74
CA GLN A 226 19.66 -25.63 -19.38
C GLN A 226 19.00 -26.96 -19.73
N ARG A 227 18.10 -27.42 -18.86
CA ARG A 227 17.28 -28.61 -19.08
C ARG A 227 15.83 -28.28 -18.81
N LEU A 228 14.97 -28.53 -19.80
CA LEU A 228 13.53 -28.39 -19.67
C LEU A 228 12.95 -29.59 -18.92
N VAL A 229 12.13 -29.32 -17.91
CA VAL A 229 11.40 -30.32 -17.14
C VAL A 229 9.90 -30.02 -17.30
N MET A 230 9.21 -30.89 -18.04
CA MET A 230 7.74 -30.84 -18.13
C MET A 230 7.15 -31.38 -16.83
N VAL A 231 6.26 -30.60 -16.21
CA VAL A 231 5.52 -30.99 -15.00
C VAL A 231 4.13 -31.49 -15.39
N ASP A 232 3.43 -30.72 -16.24
CA ASP A 232 2.14 -31.11 -16.82
C ASP A 232 2.08 -30.69 -18.29
N SER A 233 1.70 -31.62 -19.16
CA SER A 233 1.55 -31.38 -20.60
C SER A 233 0.10 -31.28 -21.04
N ASN A 234 -0.83 -30.95 -20.14
CA ASN A 234 -2.23 -30.76 -20.50
C ASN A 234 -2.40 -29.64 -21.54
N ALA A 235 -3.44 -29.75 -22.37
CA ALA A 235 -3.65 -28.85 -23.49
C ALA A 235 -4.18 -27.45 -23.10
N TYR A 236 -4.55 -27.25 -21.83
CA TYR A 236 -5.21 -26.03 -21.37
C TYR A 236 -4.23 -25.08 -20.67
N ALA A 237 -3.42 -25.57 -19.76
CA ALA A 237 -2.42 -24.84 -19.00
C ALA A 237 -1.18 -25.74 -18.79
N PRO A 238 -0.34 -25.91 -19.83
CA PRO A 238 0.89 -26.68 -19.71
C PRO A 238 1.83 -26.01 -18.70
N SER A 239 2.49 -26.85 -17.91
CA SER A 239 3.39 -26.46 -16.83
C SER A 239 4.77 -27.06 -17.04
N ALA A 240 5.81 -26.23 -17.05
CA ALA A 240 7.19 -26.67 -17.11
C ALA A 240 8.14 -25.62 -16.53
N HIS A 241 9.32 -26.08 -16.12
CA HIS A 241 10.38 -25.22 -15.63
C HIS A 241 11.76 -25.60 -16.21
N LEU A 242 12.71 -24.69 -16.11
CA LEU A 242 14.11 -24.89 -16.46
C LEU A 242 14.92 -25.21 -15.22
N VAL A 243 15.72 -26.26 -15.30
CA VAL A 243 16.86 -26.47 -14.40
C VAL A 243 18.10 -25.88 -15.08
N LEU A 244 18.72 -24.91 -14.42
CA LEU A 244 19.77 -24.08 -15.01
C LEU A 244 21.11 -24.29 -14.31
N ARG A 245 22.18 -24.25 -15.11
CA ARG A 245 23.53 -24.00 -14.62
C ARG A 245 24.00 -22.66 -15.18
N VAL A 246 24.34 -21.74 -14.29
CA VAL A 246 24.84 -20.42 -14.67
C VAL A 246 26.34 -20.31 -14.39
N GLU A 247 26.98 -19.34 -15.03
CA GLU A 247 28.34 -18.93 -14.71
C GLU A 247 28.45 -17.39 -14.66
N GLN A 248 29.40 -16.91 -13.86
CA GLN A 248 29.71 -15.48 -13.75
C GLN A 248 30.64 -15.08 -14.89
N VAL A 249 30.30 -13.99 -15.56
CA VAL A 249 31.06 -13.40 -16.65
C VAL A 249 31.35 -11.96 -16.32
N GLU A 250 32.61 -11.53 -16.44
CA GLU A 250 33.00 -10.15 -16.18
C GLU A 250 32.31 -9.21 -17.18
N LYS A 251 31.76 -8.10 -16.66
CA LYS A 251 31.22 -7.02 -17.47
C LYS A 251 32.33 -6.22 -18.12
N THR A 252 32.08 -5.71 -19.33
CA THR A 252 33.01 -4.76 -19.96
C THR A 252 33.01 -3.43 -19.20
N GLU A 253 34.06 -2.64 -19.38
CA GLU A 253 34.16 -1.32 -18.75
C GLU A 253 33.03 -0.37 -19.22
N GLU A 254 32.61 -0.48 -20.48
CA GLU A 254 31.48 0.27 -21.02
C GLU A 254 30.15 -0.12 -20.34
N GLU A 255 29.90 -1.42 -20.15
CA GLU A 255 28.72 -1.92 -19.44
C GLU A 255 28.69 -1.37 -18.00
N ARG A 256 29.80 -1.51 -17.26
CA ARG A 256 29.93 -1.00 -15.88
C ARG A 256 29.69 0.50 -15.80
N ARG A 257 30.24 1.29 -16.72
CA ARG A 257 30.05 2.74 -16.76
C ARG A 257 28.60 3.12 -17.05
N ALA A 258 27.96 2.43 -17.98
CA ALA A 258 26.56 2.70 -18.33
C ALA A 258 25.61 2.35 -17.18
N ASP A 259 25.87 1.25 -16.46
CA ASP A 259 25.09 0.84 -15.29
C ASP A 259 25.27 1.81 -14.12
N ALA A 260 26.49 2.27 -13.86
CA ALA A 260 26.78 3.26 -12.83
C ALA A 260 26.06 4.60 -13.11
N GLU A 261 26.07 5.05 -14.37
CA GLU A 261 25.35 6.26 -14.78
C GLU A 261 23.83 6.08 -14.65
N LEU A 262 23.29 4.91 -15.01
CA LEU A 262 21.86 4.61 -14.86
C LEU A 262 21.44 4.63 -13.38
N LEU A 263 22.23 4.02 -12.49
CA LEU A 263 21.98 4.06 -11.04
C LEU A 263 22.08 5.49 -10.47
N ARG A 264 23.04 6.30 -10.94
CA ARG A 264 23.15 7.71 -10.54
C ARG A 264 21.89 8.49 -10.92
N LYS A 265 21.42 8.33 -12.16
CA LYS A 265 20.18 8.96 -12.63
C LYS A 265 18.96 8.49 -11.82
N LEU A 266 18.87 7.20 -11.53
CA LEU A 266 17.80 6.63 -10.71
C LEU A 266 17.77 7.25 -9.30
N LEU A 267 18.93 7.34 -8.64
CA LEU A 267 19.09 7.93 -7.31
C LEU A 267 18.76 9.43 -7.28
N ASN A 268 19.07 10.14 -8.36
CA ASN A 268 18.81 11.58 -8.48
C ASN A 268 17.35 11.89 -8.88
N GLY A 269 16.50 10.88 -9.10
CA GLY A 269 15.13 11.09 -9.59
C GLY A 269 15.05 11.56 -11.04
N GLU A 270 16.13 11.42 -11.82
CA GLU A 270 16.20 11.80 -13.25
C GLU A 270 15.51 10.76 -14.17
N ILE A 271 15.00 9.66 -13.60
CA ILE A 271 14.24 8.62 -14.30
C ILE A 271 12.82 8.65 -13.80
N SER A 272 11.87 8.79 -14.72
CA SER A 272 10.44 8.70 -14.47
C SER A 272 9.82 7.49 -15.17
N PHE A 273 8.77 6.92 -14.59
CA PHE A 273 7.99 5.83 -15.17
C PHE A 273 6.55 6.29 -15.47
N PRO A 274 5.82 5.61 -16.38
CA PRO A 274 4.43 5.96 -16.69
C PRO A 274 3.49 5.88 -15.46
N SER A 275 3.82 5.01 -14.51
CA SER A 275 3.10 4.88 -13.24
C SER A 275 3.37 6.03 -12.26
N ASP A 276 4.39 6.85 -12.50
CA ASP A 276 4.63 8.02 -11.69
C ASP A 276 3.42 8.97 -11.86
N ARG A 277 2.94 9.48 -10.73
CA ARG A 277 1.73 10.31 -10.56
C ARG A 277 1.66 11.61 -11.39
N THR A 278 2.66 11.88 -12.22
CA THR A 278 2.83 13.13 -12.98
C THR A 278 1.60 13.48 -13.78
N THR A 279 0.97 12.53 -14.47
CA THR A 279 -0.22 12.80 -15.30
C THR A 279 -1.40 13.31 -14.47
N PHE A 280 -1.68 12.70 -13.31
CA PHE A 280 -2.75 13.14 -12.42
C PHE A 280 -2.45 14.52 -11.85
N MET A 281 -1.22 14.72 -11.37
CA MET A 281 -0.79 15.99 -10.80
C MET A 281 -0.89 17.12 -11.83
N THR A 282 -0.38 16.93 -13.04
CA THR A 282 -0.47 17.92 -14.13
C THR A 282 -1.92 18.29 -14.42
N ARG A 283 -2.81 17.31 -14.57
CA ARG A 283 -4.24 17.56 -14.82
C ARG A 283 -4.88 18.39 -13.71
N VAL A 284 -4.60 18.08 -12.44
CA VAL A 284 -5.15 18.82 -11.31
C VAL A 284 -4.59 20.24 -11.27
N VAL A 285 -3.29 20.41 -11.48
CA VAL A 285 -2.61 21.71 -11.52
C VAL A 285 -3.18 22.60 -12.62
N GLU A 286 -3.37 22.07 -13.83
CA GLU A 286 -3.93 22.80 -14.97
C GLU A 286 -5.41 23.13 -14.79
N GLY A 287 -6.18 22.25 -14.14
CA GLY A 287 -7.62 22.38 -13.98
C GLY A 287 -8.08 23.21 -12.78
N VAL A 288 -7.34 23.18 -11.66
CA VAL A 288 -7.79 23.75 -10.38
C VAL A 288 -8.01 25.25 -10.45
N LEU A 289 -7.14 25.97 -11.16
CA LEU A 289 -7.19 27.41 -11.24
C LEU A 289 -8.47 27.90 -11.95
N PRO A 290 -8.79 27.46 -13.18
CA PRO A 290 -10.08 27.74 -13.81
C PRO A 290 -11.27 27.33 -12.94
N ALA A 291 -11.24 26.15 -12.33
CA ALA A 291 -12.35 25.65 -11.49
C ALA A 291 -12.57 26.54 -10.25
N TRP A 292 -11.50 27.04 -9.64
CA TRP A 292 -11.58 27.85 -8.43
C TRP A 292 -12.20 29.24 -8.66
N HIS A 293 -12.04 29.82 -9.84
CA HIS A 293 -12.72 31.08 -10.18
C HIS A 293 -14.25 30.93 -10.32
N HIS A 294 -14.70 29.76 -10.75
CA HIS A 294 -16.13 29.50 -11.00
C HIS A 294 -16.81 28.77 -9.84
N SER A 295 -16.06 28.44 -8.77
CA SER A 295 -16.58 27.70 -7.63
C SER A 295 -17.38 28.61 -6.71
N GLU A 296 -18.62 28.22 -6.44
CA GLU A 296 -19.47 28.87 -5.43
C GLU A 296 -19.00 28.47 -4.02
N PRO A 297 -19.02 29.41 -3.05
CA PRO A 297 -18.62 29.13 -1.68
C PRO A 297 -19.56 28.10 -1.05
N THR A 298 -18.98 27.09 -0.40
CA THR A 298 -19.70 26.08 0.38
C THR A 298 -19.64 26.39 1.88
N THR A 299 -20.69 26.01 2.61
CA THR A 299 -20.77 26.14 4.06
C THR A 299 -19.62 25.41 4.76
N ILE A 300 -18.89 26.12 5.62
CA ILE A 300 -17.91 25.55 6.53
C ILE A 300 -18.58 25.33 7.90
N THR A 301 -18.40 24.15 8.47
CA THR A 301 -18.87 23.83 9.83
C THR A 301 -17.69 23.86 10.79
N HIS A 302 -17.79 24.64 11.86
CA HIS A 302 -16.67 24.87 12.78
C HIS A 302 -16.45 23.76 13.83
N SER A 303 -17.39 22.82 13.96
CA SER A 303 -17.25 21.70 14.88
C SER A 303 -17.96 20.43 14.38
N PRO A 304 -17.44 19.24 14.73
CA PRO A 304 -18.17 18.00 14.56
C PRO A 304 -19.47 18.04 15.39
N ARG A 305 -20.61 17.67 14.80
CA ARG A 305 -21.87 17.54 15.54
C ARG A 305 -21.90 16.21 16.30
N VAL A 306 -22.32 16.25 17.56
CA VAL A 306 -22.55 15.07 18.40
C VAL A 306 -24.03 14.70 18.27
N ASP A 307 -24.37 13.76 17.40
CA ASP A 307 -25.70 13.14 17.41
C ASP A 307 -25.54 11.64 17.69
N SER A 308 -25.99 11.17 18.85
CA SER A 308 -26.11 9.74 19.14
C SER A 308 -27.41 9.21 18.53
N GLY A 309 -27.32 8.23 17.63
CA GLY A 309 -28.50 7.64 16.98
C GLY A 309 -28.16 6.30 16.31
N VAL A 310 -29.20 5.55 15.94
CA VAL A 310 -29.06 4.39 15.04
C VAL A 310 -29.33 4.91 13.63
N ASP A 311 -28.27 5.17 12.86
CA ASP A 311 -28.43 5.49 11.45
C ASP A 311 -28.70 4.21 10.66
N MET A 312 -29.89 4.17 10.05
CA MET A 312 -30.27 3.09 9.14
C MET A 312 -29.77 3.41 7.73
N TYR A 313 -28.87 2.59 7.20
CA TYR A 313 -28.52 2.63 5.77
C TYR A 313 -29.61 1.92 4.97
N GLY A 314 -30.74 2.60 4.75
CA GLY A 314 -31.93 1.98 4.17
C GLY A 314 -32.51 0.91 5.08
N SER A 315 -32.62 -0.34 4.62
CA SER A 315 -33.10 -1.49 5.41
C SER A 315 -31.98 -2.26 6.14
N LYS A 316 -30.73 -1.77 6.06
CA LYS A 316 -29.54 -2.46 6.58
C LYS A 316 -29.16 -1.92 7.95
N SER A 317 -29.13 -2.81 8.94
CA SER A 317 -28.79 -2.46 10.33
C SER A 317 -27.29 -2.15 10.46
N CYS A 318 -26.99 -0.90 10.82
CA CYS A 318 -25.68 -0.46 11.29
C CYS A 318 -25.87 0.16 12.67
N SER A 319 -24.90 -0.05 13.56
CA SER A 319 -24.89 0.57 14.89
C SER A 319 -23.90 1.72 14.86
N GLN A 320 -24.37 2.93 15.12
CA GLN A 320 -23.50 4.08 15.35
C GLN A 320 -23.56 4.42 16.84
N LEU A 321 -22.39 4.54 17.46
CA LEU A 321 -22.27 4.88 18.88
C LEU A 321 -21.34 6.07 19.01
N VAL A 322 -21.70 6.97 19.92
CA VAL A 322 -20.93 8.15 20.27
C VAL A 322 -20.72 8.07 21.78
N LEU A 323 -19.45 7.96 22.20
CA LEU A 323 -19.09 7.78 23.61
C LEU A 323 -17.96 8.70 24.00
N THR A 324 -18.16 9.39 25.12
CA THR A 324 -17.15 10.22 25.78
C THR A 324 -16.59 9.47 27.00
N SER A 325 -15.29 9.63 27.23
CA SER A 325 -14.63 9.13 28.44
C SER A 325 -15.13 9.86 29.68
N SER A 326 -15.18 9.16 30.81
CA SER A 326 -15.41 9.80 32.10
C SER A 326 -14.18 10.56 32.62
N ILE A 327 -13.03 10.32 32.00
CA ILE A 327 -11.73 10.88 32.35
C ILE A 327 -11.50 12.22 31.63
N ILE A 328 -11.03 13.20 32.37
CA ILE A 328 -10.52 14.49 31.86
C ILE A 328 -9.04 14.29 31.55
N LEU A 329 -8.61 14.67 30.35
CA LEU A 329 -7.27 14.40 29.86
C LEU A 329 -6.33 15.57 30.18
N THR A 330 -5.34 15.29 31.02
CA THR A 330 -4.23 16.20 31.35
C THR A 330 -2.86 15.55 31.20
N THR A 331 -2.80 14.22 31.17
CA THR A 331 -1.58 13.41 31.09
C THR A 331 -1.73 12.27 30.08
N ASN A 332 -0.61 11.66 29.67
CA ASN A 332 -0.62 10.52 28.75
C ASN A 332 -1.20 9.25 29.39
N GLU A 333 -0.97 9.01 30.69
CA GLU A 333 -1.54 7.88 31.40
C GLU A 333 -3.08 7.93 31.41
N GLU A 334 -3.65 9.12 31.55
CA GLU A 334 -5.11 9.32 31.48
C GLU A 334 -5.67 9.03 30.08
N VAL A 335 -4.91 9.33 29.01
CA VAL A 335 -5.28 8.99 27.64
C VAL A 335 -5.39 7.47 27.47
N GLU A 336 -4.41 6.72 27.98
CA GLU A 336 -4.42 5.26 27.90
C GLU A 336 -5.64 4.67 28.63
N CYS A 337 -5.90 5.14 29.86
CA CYS A 337 -7.09 4.74 30.62
C CYS A 337 -8.40 5.12 29.90
N ALA A 338 -8.47 6.30 29.29
CA ALA A 338 -9.67 6.76 28.59
C ALA A 338 -9.95 5.94 27.32
N VAL A 339 -8.91 5.61 26.55
CA VAL A 339 -9.05 4.72 25.38
C VAL A 339 -9.57 3.36 25.79
N HIS A 340 -9.00 2.78 26.86
CA HIS A 340 -9.47 1.49 27.38
C HIS A 340 -10.92 1.57 27.87
N GLU A 341 -11.27 2.58 28.66
CA GLU A 341 -12.63 2.81 29.17
C GLU A 341 -13.67 2.87 28.03
N VAL A 342 -13.40 3.72 27.02
CA VAL A 342 -14.34 3.95 25.93
C VAL A 342 -14.48 2.70 25.05
N LEU A 343 -13.39 2.02 24.70
CA LEU A 343 -13.44 0.82 23.86
C LEU A 343 -14.10 -0.37 24.57
N GLU A 344 -13.89 -0.57 25.87
CA GLU A 344 -14.61 -1.61 26.63
C GLU A 344 -16.10 -1.33 26.71
N ARG A 345 -16.50 -0.05 26.89
CA ARG A 345 -17.91 0.34 26.84
C ARG A 345 -18.53 0.12 25.46
N ILE A 346 -17.79 0.41 24.38
CA ILE A 346 -18.21 0.10 23.00
C ILE A 346 -18.46 -1.40 22.84
N ARG A 347 -17.52 -2.25 23.29
CA ARG A 347 -17.66 -3.71 23.22
C ARG A 347 -18.88 -4.21 23.99
N ALA A 348 -19.09 -3.69 25.20
CA ALA A 348 -20.23 -4.07 26.03
C ALA A 348 -21.58 -3.69 25.40
N LEU A 349 -21.66 -2.55 24.70
CA LEU A 349 -22.89 -2.10 24.03
C LEU A 349 -23.15 -2.81 22.70
N LEU A 350 -22.11 -3.08 21.91
CA LEU A 350 -22.25 -3.73 20.60
C LEU A 350 -22.41 -5.25 20.71
N GLY A 351 -21.81 -5.87 21.72
CA GLY A 351 -21.70 -7.32 21.85
C GLY A 351 -20.74 -7.96 20.84
N ASP A 352 -20.54 -9.28 20.98
CA ASP A 352 -19.54 -10.03 20.21
C ASP A 352 -19.94 -10.27 18.74
N ASP A 353 -21.21 -10.11 18.39
CA ASP A 353 -21.72 -10.35 17.04
C ASP A 353 -21.54 -9.15 16.08
N GLN A 354 -20.96 -8.05 16.56
CA GLN A 354 -20.70 -6.86 15.75
C GLN A 354 -19.21 -6.71 15.42
N ALA A 355 -18.92 -6.16 14.25
CA ALA A 355 -17.58 -5.79 13.82
C ALA A 355 -17.50 -4.27 13.60
N LEU A 356 -16.46 -3.64 14.17
CA LEU A 356 -16.17 -2.24 13.91
C LEU A 356 -15.76 -2.03 12.45
N VAL A 357 -16.30 -0.99 11.82
CA VAL A 357 -15.99 -0.60 10.44
C VAL A 357 -15.18 0.68 10.41
N HIS A 358 -15.57 1.67 11.23
CA HIS A 358 -14.91 2.97 11.28
C HIS A 358 -14.94 3.52 12.71
N VAL A 359 -13.84 4.13 13.12
CA VAL A 359 -13.67 4.82 14.39
C VAL A 359 -13.22 6.25 14.08
N VAL A 360 -13.88 7.25 14.64
CA VAL A 360 -13.44 8.64 14.64
C VAL A 360 -13.14 9.05 16.08
N ALA A 361 -11.89 9.37 16.37
CA ALA A 361 -11.42 9.77 17.68
C ALA A 361 -11.15 11.27 17.73
N TYR A 362 -11.72 11.94 18.72
CA TYR A 362 -11.57 13.37 18.97
C TYR A 362 -10.75 13.58 20.25
N LEU A 363 -9.59 14.22 20.12
CA LEU A 363 -8.62 14.45 21.19
C LEU A 363 -8.49 15.95 21.50
N PRO A 364 -8.57 16.35 22.78
CA PRO A 364 -8.54 17.77 23.18
C PRO A 364 -7.14 18.43 23.12
N ASN A 365 -6.08 17.64 22.92
CA ASN A 365 -4.72 18.13 22.62
C ASN A 365 -3.99 17.07 21.80
N LEU A 366 -4.23 17.06 20.48
CA LEU A 366 -3.69 16.02 19.62
C LEU A 366 -2.16 15.99 19.62
N THR A 367 -1.51 17.15 19.57
CA THR A 367 -0.05 17.25 19.52
C THR A 367 0.63 16.57 20.70
N GLU A 368 0.02 16.65 21.89
CA GLU A 368 0.54 16.01 23.11
C GLU A 368 0.11 14.53 23.21
N PHE A 369 -1.16 14.23 22.92
CA PHE A 369 -1.78 12.96 23.26
C PHE A 369 -1.82 11.93 22.13
N GLU A 370 -1.44 12.27 20.89
CA GLU A 370 -1.52 11.35 19.75
C GLU A 370 -0.72 10.05 19.99
N SER A 371 0.49 10.17 20.54
CA SER A 371 1.35 9.00 20.77
C SER A 371 0.76 8.03 21.81
N ALA A 372 0.26 8.55 22.93
CA ALA A 372 -0.37 7.74 23.98
C ALA A 372 -1.67 7.10 23.48
N PHE A 373 -2.47 7.87 22.73
CA PHE A 373 -3.69 7.35 22.09
C PHE A 373 -3.38 6.18 21.16
N ARG A 374 -2.39 6.34 20.26
CA ARG A 374 -2.02 5.29 19.29
C ARG A 374 -1.51 4.03 19.98
N ALA A 375 -0.69 4.17 21.02
CA ALA A 375 -0.19 3.04 21.80
C ALA A 375 -1.34 2.28 22.49
N ALA A 376 -2.25 2.98 23.17
CA ALA A 376 -3.40 2.37 23.82
C ALA A 376 -4.37 1.72 22.82
N TYR A 377 -4.60 2.38 21.68
CA TYR A 377 -5.44 1.86 20.61
C TYR A 377 -4.83 0.59 19.99
N GLU A 378 -3.51 0.54 19.83
CA GLU A 378 -2.80 -0.63 19.32
C GLU A 378 -2.93 -1.85 20.22
N VAL A 379 -2.89 -1.66 21.54
CA VAL A 379 -3.15 -2.73 22.51
C VAL A 379 -4.61 -3.19 22.46
N ALA A 380 -5.54 -2.25 22.25
CA ALA A 380 -6.97 -2.53 22.31
C ALA A 380 -7.55 -3.11 21.02
N ILE A 381 -6.95 -2.90 19.85
CA ILE A 381 -7.51 -3.30 18.55
C ILE A 381 -6.67 -4.38 17.90
N SER A 382 -7.33 -5.43 17.42
CA SER A 382 -6.70 -6.50 16.64
C SER A 382 -5.95 -5.92 15.44
N PRO A 383 -4.66 -6.28 15.22
CA PRO A 383 -3.94 -5.89 14.02
C PRO A 383 -4.39 -6.69 12.79
N ILE A 384 -5.20 -7.73 12.96
CA ILE A 384 -5.83 -8.49 11.88
C ILE A 384 -7.19 -7.85 11.56
N GLY A 385 -7.30 -7.31 10.34
CA GLY A 385 -8.54 -6.70 9.85
C GLY A 385 -9.10 -5.58 10.72
N PRO A 386 -8.27 -4.58 11.13
CA PRO A 386 -8.72 -3.48 11.97
C PRO A 386 -9.78 -2.60 11.28
N PRO A 387 -10.56 -1.79 12.03
CA PRO A 387 -11.45 -0.81 11.42
C PRO A 387 -10.67 0.35 10.78
N CYS A 388 -11.35 1.14 9.95
CA CYS A 388 -10.86 2.47 9.58
C CYS A 388 -10.75 3.36 10.84
N LEU A 389 -9.80 4.30 10.84
CA LEU A 389 -9.54 5.23 11.93
C LEU A 389 -9.34 6.65 11.39
N THR A 390 -10.07 7.59 11.97
CA THR A 390 -9.85 9.03 11.79
C THR A 390 -9.50 9.63 13.15
N ILE A 391 -8.42 10.40 13.23
CA ILE A 391 -8.02 11.10 14.46
C ILE A 391 -8.10 12.60 14.22
N LEU A 392 -8.71 13.32 15.15
CA LEU A 392 -8.97 14.76 15.06
C LEU A 392 -8.59 15.44 16.37
N GLY A 393 -7.91 16.59 16.27
CA GLY A 393 -7.68 17.49 17.39
C GLY A 393 -8.83 18.48 17.54
N ILE A 394 -9.39 18.58 18.73
CA ILE A 394 -10.44 19.53 19.09
C ILE A 394 -9.94 20.46 20.19
N SER A 395 -10.42 21.70 20.21
CA SER A 395 -10.03 22.66 21.25
C SER A 395 -10.44 22.16 22.65
N ARG A 396 -9.58 22.41 23.64
CA ARG A 396 -9.89 22.19 25.06
C ARG A 396 -11.12 22.96 25.54
N GLU A 397 -11.46 24.05 24.85
CA GLU A 397 -12.70 24.81 25.12
C GLU A 397 -13.96 24.05 24.68
N VAL A 398 -13.82 23.12 23.72
CA VAL A 398 -14.92 22.28 23.22
C VAL A 398 -15.08 21.03 24.08
N SER A 399 -13.99 20.36 24.43
CA SER A 399 -14.01 19.19 25.33
C SER A 399 -12.66 19.04 26.00
N THR A 400 -12.64 18.44 27.19
CA THR A 400 -11.40 18.01 27.87
C THR A 400 -11.28 16.50 27.97
N SER A 401 -12.25 15.76 27.43
CA SER A 401 -12.32 14.29 27.45
C SER A 401 -12.15 13.72 26.04
N LEU A 402 -11.73 12.45 25.97
CA LEU A 402 -11.70 11.68 24.73
C LEU A 402 -13.14 11.38 24.29
N TRP A 403 -13.43 11.59 23.02
CA TRP A 403 -14.66 11.10 22.41
C TRP A 403 -14.32 10.18 21.23
N MET A 404 -14.98 9.02 21.17
CA MET A 404 -15.03 8.18 19.98
C MET A 404 -16.43 8.09 19.39
N GLU A 405 -16.53 8.32 18.09
CA GLU A 405 -17.65 7.89 17.26
C GLU A 405 -17.27 6.59 16.57
N VAL A 406 -18.11 5.57 16.68
CA VAL A 406 -17.86 4.27 16.06
C VAL A 406 -19.03 3.81 15.25
N MET A 407 -18.69 3.20 14.13
CA MET A 407 -19.62 2.51 13.26
C MET A 407 -19.35 1.01 13.30
N ALA A 408 -20.40 0.23 13.51
CA ALA A 408 -20.33 -1.22 13.59
C ALA A 408 -21.43 -1.88 12.76
N ILE A 409 -21.13 -3.08 12.26
CA ILE A 409 -22.06 -3.89 11.49
C ILE A 409 -22.16 -5.29 12.11
N PRO A 410 -23.27 -6.02 11.90
CA PRO A 410 -23.32 -7.44 12.22
C PRO A 410 -22.20 -8.20 11.48
N LYS A 411 -21.49 -9.07 12.19
CA LYS A 411 -20.50 -9.99 11.62
C LYS A 411 -21.19 -10.91 10.60
N PRO A 412 -20.50 -11.30 9.50
CA PRO A 412 -21.02 -12.27 8.56
C PRO A 412 -21.42 -13.57 9.25
N SER A 413 -22.71 -13.91 9.19
CA SER A 413 -23.29 -15.13 9.76
C SER A 413 -24.52 -15.55 8.95
N SER A 414 -25.00 -16.79 9.14
CA SER A 414 -26.12 -17.35 8.37
C SER A 414 -27.41 -16.51 8.43
N GLY A 415 -27.62 -15.75 9.52
CA GLY A 415 -28.78 -14.86 9.71
C GLY A 415 -28.52 -13.37 9.49
N ALA A 416 -27.27 -12.92 9.35
CA ALA A 416 -26.94 -11.51 9.15
C ALA A 416 -27.15 -11.07 7.68
N GLN A 417 -27.56 -9.82 7.46
CA GLN A 417 -27.58 -9.24 6.11
C GLN A 417 -26.18 -8.96 5.55
N THR A 418 -25.17 -8.82 6.41
CA THR A 418 -23.77 -8.68 6.02
C THR A 418 -23.26 -9.98 5.41
N LEU A 419 -22.79 -9.91 4.17
CA LEU A 419 -22.17 -11.01 3.46
C LEU A 419 -20.67 -11.07 3.74
N SER A 420 -19.98 -9.93 3.66
CA SER A 420 -18.54 -9.84 3.92
C SER A 420 -18.12 -8.47 4.46
N ARG A 421 -16.98 -8.47 5.14
CA ARG A 421 -16.23 -7.28 5.58
C ARG A 421 -14.79 -7.46 5.15
N ASP A 422 -14.39 -6.72 4.12
CA ASP A 422 -13.04 -6.80 3.54
C ASP A 422 -12.25 -5.56 3.94
N VAL A 423 -11.04 -5.74 4.44
CA VAL A 423 -10.23 -4.65 5.00
C VAL A 423 -8.96 -4.46 4.19
N LEU A 424 -8.70 -3.22 3.77
CA LEU A 424 -7.43 -2.79 3.21
C LEU A 424 -6.59 -2.25 4.37
N HIS A 425 -5.65 -3.07 4.81
CA HIS A 425 -4.66 -2.71 5.82
C HIS A 425 -3.28 -2.86 5.20
N ALA A 426 -2.77 -1.77 4.64
CA ALA A 426 -1.46 -1.63 4.03
C ALA A 426 -0.49 -1.02 5.05
N GLN A 427 0.53 -1.78 5.43
CA GLN A 427 1.57 -1.35 6.37
C GLN A 427 2.93 -1.14 5.69
N SER A 428 3.04 -1.49 4.41
CA SER A 428 4.24 -1.29 3.61
C SER A 428 4.29 0.09 2.95
N ARG A 429 5.50 0.61 2.75
CA ARG A 429 5.73 1.74 1.84
C ARG A 429 5.64 1.23 0.40
N SER A 430 4.92 1.97 -0.45
CA SER A 430 4.68 1.60 -1.85
C SER A 430 4.72 2.83 -2.75
N SER A 431 4.81 2.64 -4.07
CA SER A 431 4.65 3.72 -5.06
C SER A 431 3.20 3.87 -5.54
N TRP A 432 2.25 3.19 -4.90
CA TRP A 432 0.83 3.21 -5.28
C TRP A 432 0.03 4.19 -4.42
N ALA A 433 -0.09 3.92 -3.13
CA ALA A 433 -0.79 4.77 -2.17
C ALA A 433 -0.11 4.68 -0.80
N ALA A 434 -0.28 5.72 0.01
CA ALA A 434 0.25 5.75 1.36
C ALA A 434 -0.46 4.70 2.23
N GLY A 435 0.33 3.78 2.80
CA GLY A 435 -0.12 2.93 3.89
C GLY A 435 0.02 3.64 5.25
N SER A 436 -0.16 2.88 6.32
CA SER A 436 0.12 3.36 7.67
C SER A 436 0.48 2.22 8.62
N ALA A 437 1.41 2.49 9.53
CA ALA A 437 1.72 1.57 10.62
C ALA A 437 0.62 1.61 11.70
N GLY A 438 0.42 0.48 12.38
CA GLY A 438 -0.56 0.32 13.46
C GLY A 438 -1.86 -0.33 13.00
N PRO A 439 -2.76 -0.70 13.92
CA PRO A 439 -3.95 -1.49 13.61
C PRO A 439 -5.12 -0.59 13.20
N TYR A 440 -4.98 0.07 12.05
CA TYR A 440 -6.11 0.71 11.38
C TYR A 440 -6.01 0.55 9.87
N ALA A 441 -7.17 0.33 9.26
CA ALA A 441 -7.31 0.13 7.84
C ALA A 441 -7.30 1.45 7.10
N GLN A 442 -6.80 1.50 5.87
CA GLN A 442 -7.01 2.66 5.00
C GLN A 442 -8.44 2.68 4.45
N ALA A 443 -9.01 1.49 4.22
CA ALA A 443 -10.39 1.35 3.78
C ALA A 443 -11.01 0.03 4.25
N CYS A 444 -12.32 0.03 4.40
CA CYS A 444 -13.12 -1.13 4.75
C CYS A 444 -14.30 -1.21 3.78
N ARG A 445 -14.43 -2.33 3.07
CA ARG A 445 -15.59 -2.64 2.24
C ARG A 445 -16.56 -3.53 3.02
N VAL A 446 -17.81 -3.12 3.04
CA VAL A 446 -18.93 -3.94 3.52
C VAL A 446 -19.77 -4.35 2.33
N THR A 447 -20.04 -5.65 2.22
CA THR A 447 -20.90 -6.22 1.18
C THR A 447 -22.11 -6.84 1.84
N TRP A 448 -23.31 -6.58 1.31
CA TRP A 448 -24.56 -7.15 1.80
C TRP A 448 -25.05 -8.29 0.91
N ARG A 449 -25.97 -9.10 1.42
CA ARG A 449 -26.55 -10.26 0.70
C ARG A 449 -27.32 -9.88 -0.57
N ASP A 450 -27.76 -8.64 -0.70
CA ASP A 450 -28.39 -8.12 -1.92
C ASP A 450 -27.38 -7.77 -3.03
N GLY A 451 -26.08 -7.96 -2.77
CA GLY A 451 -24.99 -7.70 -3.72
C GLY A 451 -24.48 -6.26 -3.70
N SER A 452 -25.14 -5.34 -3.01
CA SER A 452 -24.64 -3.99 -2.84
C SER A 452 -23.36 -3.96 -1.99
N SER A 453 -22.48 -3.01 -2.26
CA SER A 453 -21.29 -2.78 -1.44
C SER A 453 -21.00 -1.31 -1.21
N ARG A 454 -20.41 -1.03 -0.06
CA ARG A 454 -19.97 0.29 0.37
C ARG A 454 -18.53 0.22 0.86
N VAL A 455 -17.71 1.17 0.46
CA VAL A 455 -16.33 1.32 0.92
C VAL A 455 -16.24 2.59 1.77
N MET A 456 -15.78 2.44 3.00
CA MET A 456 -15.51 3.54 3.91
C MET A 456 -14.01 3.70 4.07
N THR A 457 -13.50 4.92 3.98
CA THR A 457 -12.07 5.19 4.11
C THR A 457 -11.76 5.83 5.46
N SER A 458 -10.58 5.51 6.00
CA SER A 458 -9.96 6.37 7.01
C SER A 458 -9.73 7.76 6.43
N ALA A 459 -9.67 8.78 7.29
CA ALA A 459 -9.27 10.10 6.82
C ALA A 459 -7.82 10.05 6.31
N ALA A 460 -7.68 10.13 4.99
CA ALA A 460 -6.40 10.13 4.31
C ALA A 460 -5.72 11.47 4.48
N LEU A 461 -4.48 11.43 4.96
CA LEU A 461 -3.57 12.56 4.95
C LEU A 461 -2.96 12.74 3.56
N GLY A 462 -2.50 13.95 3.28
CA GLY A 462 -1.74 14.30 2.09
C GLY A 462 -0.32 13.76 2.07
N LEU A 463 -0.14 12.45 2.26
CA LEU A 463 1.17 11.83 2.31
C LEU A 463 1.66 11.42 0.93
N VAL A 464 2.94 11.65 0.68
CA VAL A 464 3.67 11.07 -0.45
C VAL A 464 3.83 9.55 -0.20
N PRO A 465 3.28 8.66 -1.05
CA PRO A 465 3.22 7.22 -0.80
C PRO A 465 4.57 6.55 -0.47
N GLU A 466 5.63 7.03 -1.12
CA GLU A 466 6.94 6.37 -1.10
C GLU A 466 7.75 6.71 0.16
N SER A 467 7.55 7.92 0.69
CA SER A 467 8.27 8.45 1.86
C SER A 467 7.43 8.42 3.14
N TRP A 468 6.10 8.50 3.01
CA TRP A 468 5.14 8.81 4.08
C TRP A 468 5.35 10.17 4.74
N GLU A 469 5.97 11.11 4.03
CA GLU A 469 6.05 12.51 4.45
C GLU A 469 4.83 13.29 3.94
N LEU A 470 4.45 14.35 4.65
CA LEU A 470 3.41 15.26 4.17
C LEU A 470 3.89 15.94 2.90
N ALA A 471 3.00 16.01 1.91
CA ALA A 471 3.29 16.68 0.66
C ALA A 471 3.51 18.18 0.90
N GLU A 472 4.54 18.70 0.24
CA GLU A 472 4.92 20.09 0.24
C GLU A 472 4.63 20.73 -1.12
N ALA A 473 4.74 22.07 -1.20
CA ALA A 473 4.53 22.79 -2.45
C ALA A 473 5.48 22.30 -3.59
N SER A 474 6.67 21.81 -3.27
CA SER A 474 7.63 21.25 -4.24
C SER A 474 7.22 19.89 -4.81
N ASP A 475 6.26 19.20 -4.17
CA ASP A 475 5.73 17.94 -4.66
C ASP A 475 4.66 18.12 -5.75
N LEU A 476 4.26 19.37 -6.02
CA LEU A 476 3.47 19.77 -7.18
C LEU A 476 4.38 19.99 -8.40
N VAL A 477 3.85 19.81 -9.60
CA VAL A 477 4.59 19.99 -10.86
C VAL A 477 5.22 21.39 -10.93
N GLU A 478 6.42 21.49 -11.50
CA GLU A 478 7.34 22.67 -11.47
C GLU A 478 6.78 24.02 -11.99
N ASN A 479 5.52 24.11 -12.43
CA ASN A 479 4.96 25.29 -13.10
C ASN A 479 3.72 25.90 -12.42
N PHE A 480 3.55 25.74 -11.10
CA PHE A 480 2.41 26.39 -10.41
C PHE A 480 2.60 27.92 -10.38
N PRO A 481 1.70 28.72 -10.98
CA PRO A 481 1.89 30.17 -11.07
C PRO A 481 1.86 30.84 -9.70
N ASP A 482 2.64 31.91 -9.53
CA ASP A 482 2.70 32.66 -8.27
C ASP A 482 1.46 33.52 -8.01
N ASN A 483 0.73 33.86 -9.06
CA ASN A 483 -0.52 34.61 -8.98
C ASN A 483 -1.53 34.06 -9.99
N PHE A 484 -2.81 34.11 -9.63
CA PHE A 484 -3.90 33.83 -10.57
C PHE A 484 -5.04 34.83 -10.38
N GLY A 485 -5.22 35.72 -11.37
CA GLY A 485 -6.10 36.87 -11.25
C GLY A 485 -5.68 37.78 -10.09
N ALA A 486 -6.59 38.03 -9.15
CA ALA A 486 -6.33 38.84 -7.95
C ALA A 486 -5.87 38.03 -6.73
N ARG A 487 -5.76 36.69 -6.84
CA ARG A 487 -5.41 35.81 -5.72
C ARG A 487 -3.91 35.48 -5.75
N ALA A 488 -3.24 35.73 -4.63
CA ALA A 488 -1.85 35.35 -4.43
C ALA A 488 -1.74 33.86 -4.09
N MET A 489 -0.89 33.12 -4.80
CA MET A 489 -0.60 31.72 -4.49
C MET A 489 0.50 31.66 -3.44
N THR A 490 0.13 31.90 -2.19
CA THR A 490 1.06 31.83 -1.07
C THR A 490 1.62 30.42 -0.90
N THR A 491 2.77 30.28 -0.22
CA THR A 491 3.32 28.97 0.14
C THR A 491 2.31 28.11 0.89
N VAL A 492 1.53 28.70 1.80
CA VAL A 492 0.48 27.99 2.54
C VAL A 492 -0.60 27.45 1.61
N THR A 493 -1.04 28.24 0.64
CA THR A 493 -2.02 27.80 -0.37
C THR A 493 -1.47 26.67 -1.23
N LYS A 494 -0.22 26.77 -1.70
CA LYS A 494 0.42 25.73 -2.52
C LYS A 494 0.59 24.43 -1.71
N THR A 495 1.01 24.51 -0.45
CA THR A 495 1.13 23.33 0.44
C THR A 495 -0.23 22.71 0.75
N PHE A 496 -1.27 23.51 0.99
CA PHE A 496 -2.63 22.99 1.17
C PHE A 496 -3.11 22.22 -0.06
N ILE A 497 -2.89 22.76 -1.26
CA ILE A 497 -3.22 22.09 -2.52
C ILE A 497 -2.45 20.78 -2.63
N ALA A 498 -1.14 20.78 -2.38
CA ALA A 498 -0.33 19.56 -2.40
C ALA A 498 -0.93 18.50 -1.47
N GLN A 499 -1.14 18.82 -0.20
CA GLN A 499 -1.69 17.87 0.75
C GLN A 499 -3.10 17.38 0.37
N PHE A 500 -3.97 18.27 -0.15
CA PHE A 500 -5.29 17.86 -0.63
C PHE A 500 -5.17 16.85 -1.78
N VAL A 501 -4.35 17.15 -2.78
CA VAL A 501 -4.21 16.33 -3.99
C VAL A 501 -3.61 14.97 -3.67
N TYR A 502 -2.59 14.91 -2.79
CA TYR A 502 -2.04 13.63 -2.32
C TYR A 502 -3.03 12.84 -1.46
N ALA A 503 -3.85 13.51 -0.63
CA ALA A 503 -4.89 12.83 0.13
C ALA A 503 -5.92 12.16 -0.79
N VAL A 504 -6.35 12.87 -1.84
CA VAL A 504 -7.26 12.32 -2.84
C VAL A 504 -6.59 11.21 -3.66
N TRP A 505 -5.32 11.35 -4.04
CA TRP A 505 -4.56 10.30 -4.71
C TRP A 505 -4.54 9.00 -3.89
N ASN A 506 -4.25 9.11 -2.59
CA ASN A 506 -4.25 7.96 -1.68
C ASN A 506 -5.64 7.30 -1.63
N ILE A 507 -6.71 8.08 -1.55
CA ILE A 507 -8.09 7.59 -1.59
C ILE A 507 -8.43 6.88 -2.91
N ILE A 508 -7.99 7.41 -4.05
CA ILE A 508 -8.18 6.77 -5.36
C ILE A 508 -7.52 5.39 -5.35
N GLY A 509 -6.30 5.30 -4.80
CA GLY A 509 -5.63 4.02 -4.54
C GLY A 509 -6.52 3.10 -3.73
N TYR A 510 -6.94 3.51 -2.53
CA TYR A 510 -7.75 2.67 -1.64
C TYR A 510 -9.04 2.15 -2.31
N GLY A 511 -9.74 3.00 -3.07
CA GLY A 511 -10.93 2.62 -3.82
C GLY A 511 -10.66 1.61 -4.94
N ALA A 512 -9.53 1.76 -5.65
CA ALA A 512 -9.17 0.90 -6.78
C ALA A 512 -9.03 -0.58 -6.40
N VAL A 513 -8.58 -0.91 -5.18
CA VAL A 513 -8.55 -2.29 -4.65
C VAL A 513 -9.92 -2.95 -4.70
N TYR A 514 -10.97 -2.16 -4.48
CA TYR A 514 -12.35 -2.60 -4.48
C TYR A 514 -13.08 -2.32 -5.80
N ARG A 515 -12.34 -1.96 -6.85
CA ARG A 515 -12.88 -1.54 -8.16
C ARG A 515 -13.84 -0.35 -8.05
N LYS A 516 -13.56 0.57 -7.13
CA LYS A 516 -14.29 1.83 -6.94
C LYS A 516 -13.45 3.01 -7.39
N ASN A 517 -14.11 4.09 -7.79
CA ASN A 517 -13.48 5.38 -8.09
C ASN A 517 -14.29 6.52 -7.45
N LEU A 518 -13.78 7.76 -7.54
CA LEU A 518 -14.42 8.91 -6.91
C LEU A 518 -15.75 9.32 -7.52
N ARG A 519 -16.09 8.88 -8.74
CA ARG A 519 -17.43 9.10 -9.30
C ARG A 519 -18.52 8.32 -8.57
N MET A 520 -18.10 7.30 -7.81
CA MET A 520 -18.96 6.49 -6.95
C MET A 520 -19.04 7.05 -5.52
N CYS A 521 -18.46 8.23 -5.26
CA CYS A 521 -18.47 8.87 -3.96
C CYS A 521 -19.87 9.39 -3.63
N THR A 522 -20.38 9.01 -2.46
CA THR A 522 -21.68 9.48 -1.96
C THR A 522 -21.52 10.54 -0.88
N HIS A 523 -20.49 10.39 -0.04
CA HIS A 523 -20.17 11.29 1.05
C HIS A 523 -18.68 11.60 1.03
N VAL A 524 -18.34 12.88 1.23
CA VAL A 524 -16.97 13.33 1.45
C VAL A 524 -16.94 14.28 2.63
N THR A 525 -16.00 14.04 3.55
CA THR A 525 -15.71 14.96 4.65
C THR A 525 -14.27 15.41 4.53
N VAL A 526 -14.08 16.71 4.37
CA VAL A 526 -12.78 17.38 4.31
C VAL A 526 -12.56 18.07 5.65
N TYR A 527 -11.60 17.59 6.41
CA TYR A 527 -11.20 18.19 7.69
C TYR A 527 -10.07 19.17 7.44
N VAL A 528 -10.21 20.40 7.90
CA VAL A 528 -9.23 21.48 7.68
C VAL A 528 -8.85 22.10 9.01
N CYS A 529 -7.55 22.32 9.21
CA CYS A 529 -7.04 22.97 10.42
C CYS A 529 -7.54 24.43 10.51
N THR A 530 -7.95 24.89 11.70
CA THR A 530 -8.42 26.28 11.94
C THR A 530 -7.43 27.32 11.41
N THR A 531 -6.13 27.12 11.65
CA THR A 531 -5.07 28.04 11.22
C THR A 531 -4.97 28.20 9.70
N VAL A 532 -5.47 27.23 8.93
CA VAL A 532 -5.47 27.26 7.47
C VAL A 532 -6.66 28.04 6.94
N VAL A 533 -7.83 27.94 7.59
CA VAL A 533 -9.07 28.60 7.17
C VAL A 533 -8.92 30.13 7.19
N ASP A 534 -8.10 30.67 8.08
CA ASP A 534 -7.81 32.11 8.15
C ASP A 534 -6.89 32.59 7.02
N MET A 535 -6.13 31.69 6.39
CA MET A 535 -5.11 32.00 5.38
C MET A 535 -5.51 31.61 3.96
N VAL A 536 -6.48 30.71 3.82
CA VAL A 536 -6.87 30.11 2.54
C VAL A 536 -8.39 30.19 2.40
N ASP A 537 -8.88 30.59 1.21
CA ASP A 537 -10.30 30.58 0.86
C ASP A 537 -10.79 29.14 0.60
N VAL A 538 -10.82 28.34 1.69
CA VAL A 538 -11.15 26.91 1.69
C VAL A 538 -12.57 26.69 1.16
N ALA A 539 -13.50 27.61 1.45
CA ALA A 539 -14.91 27.53 1.07
C ALA A 539 -15.12 27.42 -0.46
N THR A 540 -14.23 28.01 -1.25
CA THR A 540 -14.27 27.94 -2.72
C THR A 540 -13.17 27.03 -3.29
N LEU A 541 -12.03 26.88 -2.61
CA LEU A 541 -10.91 26.07 -3.08
C LEU A 541 -11.19 24.57 -3.00
N VAL A 542 -11.81 24.10 -1.92
CA VAL A 542 -12.09 22.67 -1.73
C VAL A 542 -13.04 22.12 -2.81
N PRO A 543 -14.18 22.78 -3.13
CA PRO A 543 -15.02 22.35 -4.25
C PRO A 543 -14.27 22.31 -5.59
N ALA A 544 -13.40 23.28 -5.87
CA ALA A 544 -12.61 23.32 -7.09
C ALA A 544 -11.62 22.15 -7.19
N LEU A 545 -10.87 21.91 -6.11
CA LEU A 545 -9.93 20.79 -6.01
C LEU A 545 -10.66 19.46 -6.13
N TRP A 546 -11.82 19.31 -5.50
CA TRP A 546 -12.64 18.11 -5.59
C TRP A 546 -13.04 17.82 -7.04
N VAL A 547 -13.54 18.82 -7.78
CA VAL A 547 -13.91 18.67 -9.19
C VAL A 547 -12.71 18.22 -10.02
N CYS A 548 -11.55 18.84 -9.83
CA CYS A 548 -10.35 18.51 -10.61
C CYS A 548 -9.80 17.12 -10.31
N CYS A 549 -9.90 16.66 -9.05
CA CYS A 549 -9.40 15.36 -8.66
C CYS A 549 -10.39 14.22 -8.99
N SER A 550 -11.69 14.45 -8.77
CA SER A 550 -12.74 13.43 -8.90
C SER A 550 -13.45 13.40 -10.25
N GLU A 551 -13.37 14.50 -11.02
CA GLU A 551 -14.19 14.77 -12.20
C GLU A 551 -15.70 14.82 -11.92
N GLU A 552 -16.10 14.94 -10.65
CA GLU A 552 -17.49 15.13 -10.22
C GLU A 552 -17.70 16.46 -9.52
N GLU A 553 -18.89 17.02 -9.73
CA GLU A 553 -19.30 18.25 -9.06
C GLU A 553 -19.48 18.03 -7.56
N TRP A 554 -18.96 18.96 -6.75
CA TRP A 554 -19.15 18.95 -5.29
C TRP A 554 -20.63 18.88 -4.88
N LYS A 555 -21.53 19.47 -5.68
CA LYS A 555 -22.98 19.49 -5.42
C LYS A 555 -23.66 18.12 -5.62
N LYS A 556 -23.02 17.17 -6.31
CA LYS A 556 -23.55 15.81 -6.51
C LYS A 556 -23.24 14.86 -5.36
N VAL A 557 -22.36 15.26 -4.44
CA VAL A 557 -21.99 14.47 -3.27
C VAL A 557 -22.46 15.15 -2.01
N THR A 558 -22.69 14.37 -0.95
CA THR A 558 -22.91 14.93 0.38
C THR A 558 -21.56 15.38 0.94
N GLY A 559 -21.12 16.57 0.53
CA GLY A 559 -19.83 17.15 0.89
C GLY A 559 -19.89 18.00 2.17
N ARG A 560 -18.97 17.74 3.11
CA ARG A 560 -18.79 18.51 4.34
C ARG A 560 -17.38 19.06 4.44
N ILE A 561 -17.26 20.34 4.79
CA ILE A 561 -15.99 20.95 5.19
C ILE A 561 -16.07 21.22 6.69
N LEU A 562 -15.27 20.49 7.46
CA LEU A 562 -15.21 20.59 8.92
C LEU A 562 -13.91 21.25 9.34
N THR A 563 -14.02 22.31 10.14
CA THR A 563 -12.85 22.91 10.76
C THR A 563 -12.53 22.18 12.06
N VAL A 564 -11.26 21.87 12.28
CA VAL A 564 -10.74 21.23 13.51
C VAL A 564 -9.48 21.95 13.98
N GLU A 565 -9.15 21.85 15.26
CA GLU A 565 -8.04 22.62 15.84
C GLU A 565 -6.68 22.14 15.32
N THR A 566 -6.47 20.82 15.28
CA THR A 566 -5.24 20.21 14.78
C THR A 566 -5.52 18.89 14.08
N LEU A 567 -4.62 18.50 13.18
CA LEU A 567 -4.63 17.23 12.46
C LEU A 567 -3.33 16.47 12.73
N PRO A 568 -3.32 15.13 12.57
CA PRO A 568 -2.12 14.32 12.74
C PRO A 568 -0.95 14.87 11.92
N ARG A 569 0.26 14.81 12.49
CA ARG A 569 1.50 15.33 11.87
C ARG A 569 1.46 16.83 11.50
N ASN A 570 0.57 17.61 12.10
CA ASN A 570 0.33 19.02 11.75
C ASN A 570 -0.09 19.21 10.28
N ALA A 571 -0.79 18.23 9.72
CA ALA A 571 -1.34 18.36 8.37
C ALA A 571 -2.32 19.55 8.29
N MET A 572 -2.43 20.14 7.10
CA MET A 572 -3.38 21.21 6.81
C MET A 572 -4.77 20.66 6.49
N VAL A 573 -4.82 19.45 5.92
CA VAL A 573 -6.06 18.80 5.48
C VAL A 573 -5.96 17.27 5.59
N GLN A 574 -7.09 16.64 5.91
CA GLN A 574 -7.30 15.21 5.70
C GLN A 574 -8.71 14.97 5.18
N ILE A 575 -8.90 13.88 4.43
CA ILE A 575 -10.13 13.64 3.67
C ILE A 575 -10.62 12.22 3.93
N SER A 576 -11.89 12.05 4.28
CA SER A 576 -12.53 10.72 4.30
C SER A 576 -13.68 10.71 3.30
N VAL A 577 -13.80 9.61 2.56
CA VAL A 577 -14.89 9.37 1.61
C VAL A 577 -15.63 8.06 1.89
N GLU A 578 -16.86 8.02 1.40
CA GLU A 578 -17.69 6.84 1.28
C GLU A 578 -18.00 6.59 -0.21
N LEU A 579 -17.74 5.37 -0.70
CA LEU A 579 -17.97 4.97 -2.08
C LEU A 579 -19.04 3.87 -2.17
N CYS A 580 -20.08 4.03 -2.99
CA CYS A 580 -21.19 3.07 -3.15
C CYS A 580 -21.34 2.58 -4.59
N ASP A 581 -21.89 1.38 -4.81
CA ASP A 581 -22.25 0.91 -6.18
C ASP A 581 -23.40 1.71 -6.81
N GLU A 582 -24.27 2.27 -5.98
CA GLU A 582 -25.41 3.07 -6.41
C GLU A 582 -24.93 4.51 -6.64
N ALA A 583 -24.95 4.95 -7.90
CA ALA A 583 -24.95 6.37 -8.18
C ALA A 583 -26.13 6.99 -7.42
N VAL A 584 -25.88 7.96 -6.55
CA VAL A 584 -26.95 8.77 -5.96
C VAL A 584 -27.62 9.45 -7.15
N VAL A 585 -28.86 9.03 -7.43
CA VAL A 585 -29.72 9.61 -8.47
C VAL A 585 -30.22 10.97 -8.04
#